data_AF-M9T5M3-F1
#
_entry.id   AF-M9T5M3-F1
#
_cell.length_a   1.000
_cell.length_b   1.000
_cell.length_c   1.000
_cell.angle_alpha   90.00
_cell.angle_beta   90.00
_cell.angle_gamma   90.00
#
_symmetry.space_group_name_H-M   'P 1'
#
loop_
_entity.id
_entity.type
_entity.pdbx_description
1 polymer ?
#
loop_
_entity_poly.entity_id
_entity_poly.type
_entity_poly.pdbx_seq_one_letter_code
_entity_poly.pdbx_strand_id
1 'polypeptide(L)'
;CGENLFYSSVPIPWSEVFQAWFDEREDFIYGEGPTYENAVIGHYTQLVWYKSYLIACAVSQCEHDTYKYFYVCHYCPAGNVLGINYYSPYKEGEQCGDCPSDCDDGLCTNPCPYEDALSNCFKLKKAHSCKHPLIQENCHGSCLCDSEIQ
;
A
#
# COMPACT_ATOMS: atom_id res chain seq x y z
N CYS A 1 -0.18 -4.74 8.36
CA CYS A 1 -1.09 -3.77 7.73
C CYS A 1 -0.57 -2.37 8.02
N GLY A 2 -0.84 -1.42 7.13
CA GLY A 2 -0.58 0.02 7.31
C GLY A 2 -1.80 0.73 7.90
N GLU A 3 -1.68 2.05 8.07
CA GLU A 3 -2.70 2.87 8.72
C GLU A 3 -2.69 4.30 8.18
N ASN A 4 -3.88 4.85 7.92
CA ASN A 4 -4.10 6.29 7.77
C ASN A 4 -5.03 6.78 8.89
N LEU A 5 -4.72 7.96 9.43
CA LEU A 5 -5.43 8.57 10.55
C LEU A 5 -5.96 9.96 10.17
N PHE A 6 -7.12 10.33 10.70
CA PHE A 6 -7.69 11.67 10.53
C PHE A 6 -8.46 12.10 11.77
N TYR A 7 -8.32 13.37 12.15
CA TYR A 7 -8.94 13.95 13.34
C TYR A 7 -9.78 15.18 12.95
N SER A 8 -10.95 15.31 13.56
CA SER A 8 -11.82 16.47 13.35
C SER A 8 -12.61 16.85 14.60
N SER A 9 -12.99 18.12 14.71
CA SER A 9 -13.90 18.63 15.76
C SER A 9 -15.38 18.39 15.45
N VAL A 10 -15.71 18.13 14.18
CA VAL A 10 -17.05 17.89 13.64
C VAL A 10 -17.07 16.61 12.81
N PRO A 11 -18.22 15.94 12.64
CA PRO A 11 -18.28 14.77 11.79
C PRO A 11 -18.05 15.16 10.32
N ILE A 12 -17.10 14.49 9.69
CA ILE A 12 -16.71 14.63 8.28
C ILE A 12 -17.15 13.38 7.49
N PRO A 13 -17.73 13.52 6.28
CA PRO A 13 -17.99 12.39 5.40
C PRO A 13 -16.70 11.64 5.02
N TRP A 14 -16.76 10.31 4.90
CA TRP A 14 -15.59 9.51 4.52
C TRP A 14 -14.96 9.98 3.20
N SER A 15 -15.75 10.41 2.23
CA SER A 15 -15.24 10.94 0.95
C SER A 15 -14.30 12.14 1.14
N GLU A 16 -14.60 13.02 2.09
CA GLU A 16 -13.74 14.18 2.40
C GLU A 16 -12.48 13.77 3.18
N VAL A 17 -12.58 12.74 4.05
CA VAL A 17 -11.41 12.16 4.72
C VAL A 17 -10.45 11.53 3.72
N PHE A 18 -10.97 10.72 2.78
CA PHE A 18 -10.17 10.12 1.71
C PHE A 18 -9.57 11.20 0.79
N GLN A 19 -10.34 12.24 0.47
CA GLN A 19 -9.84 13.37 -0.32
C GLN A 19 -8.69 14.08 0.40
N ALA A 20 -8.81 14.35 1.71
CA ALA A 20 -7.75 15.00 2.48
C ALA A 20 -6.45 14.18 2.50
N TRP A 21 -6.54 12.85 2.63
CA TRP A 21 -5.37 11.96 2.48
C TRP A 21 -4.82 11.93 1.06
N PHE A 22 -5.69 12.02 0.05
CA PHE A 22 -5.29 12.00 -1.37
C PHE A 22 -4.63 13.31 -1.81
N ASP A 23 -5.03 14.45 -1.25
CA ASP A 23 -4.52 15.78 -1.63
C ASP A 23 -3.03 15.97 -1.30
N GLU A 24 -2.44 15.12 -0.46
CA GLU A 24 -0.98 15.05 -0.27
C GLU A 24 -0.22 14.75 -1.57
N ARG A 25 -0.90 14.25 -2.62
CA ARG A 25 -0.32 14.08 -3.95
C ARG A 25 0.29 15.36 -4.54
N GLU A 26 -0.22 16.52 -4.15
CA GLU A 26 0.26 17.82 -4.65
C GLU A 26 1.70 18.10 -4.19
N ASP A 27 2.12 17.45 -3.10
CA ASP A 27 3.46 17.54 -2.53
C ASP A 27 4.33 16.30 -2.85
N PHE A 28 3.91 15.46 -3.81
CA PHE A 28 4.58 14.22 -4.17
C PHE A 28 5.02 14.18 -5.63
N ILE A 29 6.27 13.79 -5.87
CA ILE A 29 6.82 13.48 -7.19
C ILE A 29 7.13 11.99 -7.25
N TYR A 30 6.54 11.28 -8.21
CA TYR A 30 6.78 9.85 -8.40
C TYR A 30 8.28 9.55 -8.62
N GLY A 31 8.81 8.57 -7.89
CA GLY A 31 10.22 8.17 -7.95
C GLY A 31 11.19 9.09 -7.18
N GLU A 32 10.79 10.33 -6.88
CA GLU A 32 11.62 11.30 -6.15
C GLU A 32 11.18 11.47 -4.69
N GLY A 33 9.88 11.42 -4.42
CA GLY A 33 9.30 11.57 -3.09
C GLY A 33 8.74 12.97 -2.82
N PRO A 34 8.90 13.53 -1.61
CA PRO A 34 8.28 14.80 -1.23
C PRO A 34 8.91 15.99 -1.96
N THR A 35 8.11 16.99 -2.33
CA THR A 35 8.55 18.21 -3.05
C THR A 35 9.37 19.17 -2.18
N TYR A 36 9.24 19.07 -0.85
CA TYR A 36 10.04 19.82 0.12
C TYR A 36 10.30 18.98 1.38
N GLU A 37 11.28 19.43 2.17
CA GLU A 37 11.66 18.73 3.40
C GLU A 37 10.48 18.65 4.38
N ASN A 38 10.19 17.45 4.88
CA ASN A 38 9.09 17.15 5.80
C ASN A 38 7.67 17.29 5.21
N ALA A 39 7.51 17.38 3.89
CA ALA A 39 6.17 17.26 3.29
C ALA A 39 5.57 15.89 3.67
N VAL A 40 4.30 15.89 4.06
CA VAL A 40 3.58 14.66 4.41
C VAL A 40 2.96 14.11 3.14
N ILE A 41 3.41 12.92 2.74
CA ILE A 41 2.97 12.22 1.53
C ILE A 41 2.46 10.81 1.82
N GLY A 42 2.58 10.37 3.08
CA GLY A 42 2.41 8.97 3.47
C GLY A 42 0.98 8.48 3.37
N HIS A 43 0.00 9.36 3.57
CA HIS A 43 -1.41 8.98 3.45
C HIS A 43 -1.75 8.77 1.98
N TYR A 44 -1.31 9.67 1.09
CA TYR A 44 -1.48 9.51 -0.35
C TYR A 44 -0.81 8.23 -0.86
N THR A 45 0.47 8.02 -0.55
CA THR A 45 1.19 6.84 -1.05
C THR A 45 0.61 5.53 -0.53
N GLN A 46 0.00 5.51 0.66
CA GLN A 46 -0.74 4.35 1.17
C GLN A 46 -2.04 4.12 0.38
N LEU A 47 -2.78 5.17 0.00
CA LEU A 47 -4.00 5.04 -0.80
C LEU A 47 -3.74 4.45 -2.18
N VAL A 48 -2.61 4.81 -2.81
CA VAL A 48 -2.25 4.34 -4.15
C VAL A 48 -1.24 3.19 -4.13
N TRP A 49 -1.04 2.54 -2.99
CA TRP A 49 -0.06 1.46 -2.87
C TRP A 49 -0.55 0.20 -3.59
N TYR A 50 0.14 -0.21 -4.65
CA TYR A 50 -0.31 -1.28 -5.57
C TYR A 50 -0.64 -2.62 -4.88
N LYS A 51 0.06 -2.92 -3.78
CA LYS A 51 -0.11 -4.17 -3.03
C LYS A 51 -1.24 -4.10 -1.99
N SER A 52 -1.72 -2.92 -1.62
CA SER A 52 -2.72 -2.76 -0.55
C SER A 52 -4.14 -3.00 -1.08
N TYR A 53 -4.57 -4.27 -1.14
CA TYR A 53 -5.86 -4.65 -1.74
C TYR A 53 -7.00 -4.85 -0.73
N LEU A 54 -6.72 -4.86 0.58
CA LEU A 54 -7.74 -4.91 1.63
C LEU A 54 -7.72 -3.62 2.43
N ILE A 55 -8.91 -3.09 2.71
CA ILE A 55 -9.10 -1.90 3.55
C ILE A 55 -10.21 -2.15 4.57
N ALA A 56 -10.00 -1.68 5.80
CA ALA A 56 -11.02 -1.62 6.83
C ALA A 56 -10.94 -0.30 7.58
N CYS A 57 -12.07 0.38 7.72
CA CYS A 57 -12.12 1.72 8.31
C CYS A 57 -13.12 1.79 9.47
N ALA A 58 -12.85 2.67 10.43
CA ALA A 58 -13.71 2.96 11.56
C ALA A 58 -13.61 4.44 11.96
N VAL A 59 -14.68 4.95 12.55
CA VAL A 59 -14.71 6.29 13.16
C VAL A 59 -15.25 6.19 14.58
N SER A 60 -14.65 6.91 15.51
CA SER A 60 -15.07 7.02 16.91
C SER A 60 -15.30 8.46 17.30
N GLN A 61 -16.29 8.71 18.15
CA GLN A 61 -16.50 9.99 18.81
C GLN A 61 -15.80 10.01 20.17
N CYS A 62 -14.86 10.93 20.37
CA CYS A 62 -14.03 11.07 21.56
C CYS A 62 -14.53 12.24 22.43
N GLU A 63 -15.36 11.96 23.43
CA GLU A 63 -16.10 12.98 24.21
C GLU A 63 -15.23 13.97 25.01
N HIS A 64 -14.00 13.58 25.37
CA HIS A 64 -13.08 14.39 26.19
C HIS A 64 -11.82 14.87 25.45
N ASP A 65 -11.80 14.77 24.12
CA ASP A 65 -10.68 15.19 23.31
C ASP A 65 -10.97 16.53 22.60
N THR A 66 -9.91 17.28 22.30
CA THR A 66 -9.98 18.51 21.49
C THR A 66 -10.53 18.17 20.09
N TYR A 67 -10.15 17.00 19.57
CA TYR A 67 -10.68 16.43 18.34
C TYR A 67 -11.74 15.37 18.67
N LYS A 68 -13.00 15.75 18.51
CA LYS A 68 -14.15 14.93 18.90
C LYS A 68 -14.37 13.71 18.01
N TYR A 69 -13.77 13.64 16.82
CA TYR A 69 -13.95 12.53 15.88
C TYR A 69 -12.59 12.04 15.42
N PHE A 70 -12.36 10.73 15.56
CA PHE A 70 -11.14 10.05 15.16
C PHE A 70 -11.45 8.97 14.13
N TYR A 71 -10.84 9.10 12.96
CA TYR A 71 -11.02 8.22 11.81
C TYR A 71 -9.74 7.41 11.60
N VAL A 72 -9.91 6.12 11.38
CA VAL A 72 -8.83 5.15 11.17
C VAL A 72 -9.18 4.30 9.96
N CYS A 73 -8.23 4.12 9.04
CA CYS A 73 -8.29 3.08 8.01
C CYS A 73 -7.02 2.24 8.07
N HIS A 74 -7.19 0.91 8.13
CA HIS A 74 -6.11 -0.05 7.98
C HIS A 74 -6.07 -0.61 6.57
N TYR A 75 -4.85 -0.79 6.06
CA TYR A 75 -4.58 -1.27 4.71
C TYR A 75 -3.73 -2.54 4.78
N CYS A 76 -4.17 -3.62 4.14
CA CYS A 76 -3.47 -4.89 4.17
C CYS A 76 -3.29 -5.42 2.74
N PRO A 77 -2.10 -5.93 2.39
CA PRO A 77 -0.80 -5.74 3.04
C PRO A 77 -0.43 -4.28 3.31
N ALA A 78 0.59 -4.04 4.15
CA ALA A 78 0.99 -2.67 4.47
C ALA A 78 1.65 -1.99 3.26
N GLY A 79 1.32 -0.73 3.03
CA GLY A 79 2.04 0.13 2.10
C GLY A 79 3.29 0.76 2.71
N ASN A 80 3.89 1.72 2.00
CA ASN A 80 4.99 2.54 2.47
C ASN A 80 6.16 1.71 3.04
N VAL A 81 6.52 0.61 2.36
CA VAL A 81 7.61 -0.26 2.79
C VAL A 81 8.95 0.37 2.41
N LEU A 82 9.79 0.64 3.41
CA LEU A 82 11.14 1.19 3.21
C LEU A 82 11.97 0.28 2.27
N GLY A 83 12.58 0.88 1.26
CA GLY A 83 13.37 0.15 0.27
C GLY A 83 13.66 0.96 -0.98
N ILE A 84 14.16 0.28 -2.01
CA ILE A 84 14.57 0.90 -3.28
C ILE A 84 13.41 1.61 -3.99
N ASN A 85 12.18 1.12 -3.81
CA ASN A 85 10.98 1.63 -4.47
C ASN A 85 10.06 2.40 -3.52
N TYR A 86 10.58 2.95 -2.42
CA TYR A 86 9.75 3.59 -1.38
C TYR A 86 8.89 4.74 -1.94
N TYR A 87 9.41 5.53 -2.88
CA TYR A 87 8.69 6.61 -3.56
C TYR A 87 8.08 6.20 -4.91
N SER A 88 7.93 4.90 -5.15
CA SER A 88 7.26 4.34 -6.32
C SER A 88 6.12 3.43 -5.82
N PRO A 89 5.00 3.99 -5.37
CA PRO A 89 3.92 3.25 -4.70
C PRO A 89 3.19 2.27 -5.62
N TYR A 90 3.41 2.37 -6.93
CA TYR A 90 2.99 1.45 -7.96
C TYR A 90 4.05 1.41 -9.07
N LYS A 91 3.92 0.49 -10.03
CA LYS A 91 4.77 0.44 -11.21
C LYS A 91 4.14 1.26 -12.34
N GLU A 92 4.88 2.23 -12.87
CA GLU A 92 4.45 2.94 -14.09
C GLU A 92 4.40 1.99 -15.31
N GLY A 93 3.34 2.12 -16.09
CA GLY A 93 3.12 1.31 -17.28
C GLY A 93 1.70 1.42 -17.82
N GLU A 94 1.36 0.56 -18.78
CA GLU A 94 -0.01 0.43 -19.27
C GLU A 94 -0.92 -0.10 -18.14
N GLN A 95 -2.16 0.38 -18.12
CA GLN A 95 -3.18 -0.10 -17.19
C GLN A 95 -3.31 -1.62 -17.31
N CYS A 96 -3.27 -2.32 -16.18
CA CYS A 96 -3.29 -3.78 -16.11
C CYS A 96 -2.20 -4.51 -16.93
N GLY A 97 -1.09 -3.86 -17.28
CA GLY A 97 -0.01 -4.48 -18.04
C GLY A 97 0.59 -5.73 -17.39
N ASP A 98 0.56 -5.79 -16.05
CA ASP A 98 1.04 -6.94 -15.26
C ASP A 98 -0.08 -7.96 -14.93
N CYS A 99 -1.34 -7.67 -15.27
CA CYS A 99 -2.52 -8.51 -14.97
C CYS A 99 -3.56 -8.50 -16.13
N PRO A 100 -3.16 -8.78 -17.38
CA PRO A 100 -4.03 -8.58 -18.55
C PRO A 100 -5.31 -9.44 -18.54
N SER A 101 -5.27 -10.59 -17.86
CA SER A 101 -6.41 -11.51 -17.75
C SER A 101 -7.29 -11.25 -16.52
N ASP A 102 -6.81 -10.42 -15.59
CA ASP A 102 -7.40 -10.22 -14.26
C ASP A 102 -7.58 -8.72 -13.99
N CYS A 103 -8.13 -8.00 -14.98
CA CYS A 103 -8.29 -6.55 -14.96
C CYS A 103 -9.76 -6.17 -14.84
N ASP A 104 -10.06 -5.29 -13.88
CA ASP A 104 -11.37 -4.65 -13.73
C ASP A 104 -11.20 -3.13 -13.70
N ASP A 105 -11.67 -2.45 -14.74
CA ASP A 105 -11.59 -0.99 -14.92
C ASP A 105 -10.21 -0.37 -14.60
N GLY A 106 -9.13 -1.03 -15.06
CA GLY A 106 -7.75 -0.57 -14.86
C GLY A 106 -7.11 -1.00 -13.54
N LEU A 107 -7.80 -1.78 -12.71
CA LEU A 107 -7.29 -2.37 -11.47
C LEU A 107 -7.05 -3.87 -11.62
N CYS A 108 -5.94 -4.37 -11.08
CA CYS A 108 -5.68 -5.80 -11.00
C CYS A 108 -6.55 -6.46 -9.92
N THR A 109 -7.06 -7.65 -10.23
CA THR A 109 -7.97 -8.43 -9.36
C THR A 109 -7.39 -9.79 -8.93
N ASN A 110 -6.11 -10.03 -9.22
CA ASN A 110 -5.36 -11.23 -8.89
C ASN A 110 -4.24 -10.97 -7.85
N PRO A 111 -4.55 -10.50 -6.62
CA PRO A 111 -3.53 -10.31 -5.60
C PRO A 111 -2.95 -11.65 -5.13
N CYS A 112 -1.65 -11.69 -4.87
CA CYS A 112 -1.01 -12.84 -4.25
C CYS A 112 -1.49 -13.01 -2.80
N PRO A 113 -2.06 -14.17 -2.40
CA PRO A 113 -2.54 -14.38 -1.03
C PRO A 113 -1.41 -14.68 -0.03
N TYR A 114 -0.17 -14.85 -0.51
CA TYR A 114 0.99 -15.18 0.29
C TYR A 114 1.94 -13.99 0.43
N GLU A 115 2.61 -13.90 1.56
CA GLU A 115 3.61 -12.87 1.82
C GLU A 115 5.02 -13.46 1.88
N ASP A 116 5.97 -12.63 1.46
CA ASP A 116 7.38 -12.89 1.68
C ASP A 116 7.81 -12.33 3.03
N ALA A 117 8.48 -13.16 3.83
CA ALA A 117 9.07 -12.74 5.11
C ALA A 117 10.36 -11.94 4.91
N LEU A 118 11.02 -12.06 3.75
CA LEU A 118 12.25 -11.33 3.43
C LEU A 118 12.04 -10.39 2.24
N SER A 119 12.47 -9.14 2.40
CA SER A 119 12.32 -8.10 1.36
C SER A 119 13.11 -8.39 0.07
N ASN A 120 14.09 -9.29 0.11
CA ASN A 120 14.93 -9.66 -1.03
C ASN A 120 14.58 -11.03 -1.64
N CYS A 121 13.40 -11.58 -1.35
CA CYS A 121 12.97 -12.89 -1.84
C CYS A 121 13.04 -13.06 -3.36
N PHE A 122 12.70 -12.02 -4.14
CA PHE A 122 12.91 -12.03 -5.60
C PHE A 122 14.36 -12.33 -6.01
N LYS A 123 15.34 -11.72 -5.33
CA LYS A 123 16.77 -11.95 -5.60
C LYS A 123 17.19 -13.35 -5.16
N LEU A 124 16.67 -13.82 -4.01
CA LEU A 124 16.96 -15.14 -3.49
C LEU A 124 16.39 -16.25 -4.39
N LYS A 125 15.11 -16.15 -4.81
CA LYS A 125 14.47 -17.09 -5.77
C LYS A 125 15.31 -17.24 -7.02
N LYS A 126 15.81 -16.12 -7.57
CA LYS A 126 16.66 -16.13 -8.78
C LYS A 126 18.02 -16.80 -8.55
N ALA A 127 18.60 -16.67 -7.36
CA ALA A 127 19.93 -17.20 -7.05
C ALA A 127 19.92 -18.70 -6.67
N HIS A 128 18.92 -19.17 -5.92
CA HIS A 128 18.94 -20.53 -5.33
C HIS A 128 17.67 -21.37 -5.58
N SER A 129 16.68 -20.84 -6.31
CA SER A 129 15.36 -21.46 -6.57
C SER A 129 14.50 -21.69 -5.32
N CYS A 130 13.20 -21.91 -5.53
CA CYS A 130 12.24 -22.20 -4.46
C CYS A 130 12.41 -23.57 -3.78
N LYS A 131 13.38 -24.39 -4.22
CA LYS A 131 13.74 -25.66 -3.56
C LYS A 131 14.72 -25.46 -2.40
N HIS A 132 15.35 -24.30 -2.29
CA HIS A 132 16.28 -24.02 -1.21
C HIS A 132 15.49 -23.85 0.10
N PRO A 133 15.83 -24.55 1.20
CA PRO A 133 15.01 -24.55 2.43
C PRO A 133 14.67 -23.15 2.95
N LEU A 134 15.66 -22.24 2.99
CA LEU A 134 15.44 -20.87 3.45
C LEU A 134 14.45 -20.08 2.56
N ILE A 135 14.47 -20.31 1.25
CA ILE A 135 13.57 -19.62 0.31
C ILE A 135 12.18 -20.23 0.41
N GLN A 136 12.09 -21.56 0.47
CA GLN A 136 10.83 -22.27 0.62
C GLN A 136 10.06 -21.83 1.87
N GLU A 137 10.76 -21.59 2.99
CA GLU A 137 10.17 -21.18 4.26
C GLU A 137 9.83 -19.69 4.34
N ASN A 138 10.61 -18.82 3.67
CA ASN A 138 10.51 -17.37 3.87
C ASN A 138 9.99 -16.59 2.66
N CYS A 139 9.86 -17.22 1.48
CA CYS A 139 9.55 -16.55 0.23
C CYS A 139 8.29 -17.15 -0.42
N HIS A 140 7.22 -17.31 0.35
CA HIS A 140 5.99 -17.94 -0.12
C HIS A 140 5.34 -17.15 -1.25
N GLY A 141 5.25 -15.82 -1.15
CA GLY A 141 4.72 -15.01 -2.24
C GLY A 141 5.55 -15.18 -3.50
N SER A 142 6.88 -15.05 -3.39
CA SER A 142 7.78 -15.19 -4.54
C SER A 142 7.68 -16.59 -5.16
N CYS A 143 7.42 -17.63 -4.37
CA CYS A 143 7.49 -19.02 -4.82
C CYS A 143 6.16 -19.67 -5.19
N LEU A 144 5.05 -19.15 -4.68
CA LEU A 144 3.70 -19.70 -4.88
C LEU A 144 2.82 -18.81 -5.76
N CYS A 145 3.23 -17.58 -6.01
CA CYS A 145 2.57 -16.65 -6.91
C CYS A 145 3.47 -16.39 -8.12
N ASP A 146 3.06 -16.88 -9.28
CA ASP A 146 3.80 -16.70 -10.54
C ASP A 146 3.08 -15.74 -11.50
N SER A 147 1.76 -15.56 -11.34
CA SER A 147 0.93 -14.68 -12.17
C SER A 147 0.23 -13.56 -11.40
N GLU A 148 0.15 -13.72 -10.08
CA GLU A 148 -0.52 -12.80 -9.16
C GLU A 148 0.36 -11.60 -8.82
N ILE A 149 -0.28 -10.48 -8.47
CA ILE A 149 0.40 -9.25 -8.08
C ILE A 149 1.00 -9.42 -6.68
N GLN A 150 2.32 -9.19 -6.58
CA GLN A 150 3.12 -9.35 -5.36
C GLN A 150 3.83 -8.06 -4.96
#